data_AF-X1NCD0-F1
#
_entry.id   AF-X1NCD0-F1
#
_cell.length_a   1.000
_cell.length_b   1.000
_cell.length_c   1.000
_cell.angle_alpha   90.00
_cell.angle_beta   90.00
_cell.angle_gamma   90.00
#
_symmetry.space_group_name_H-M   'P 1'
#
loop_
_entity.id
_entity.type
_entity.pdbx_description
1 polymer ?
#
loop_
_entity_poly.entity_id
_entity_poly.type
_entity_poly.pdbx_seq_one_letter_code
_entity_poly.pdbx_strand_id
1 'polypeptide(L)'
;GWKQEDADAWLKKPVTVLIPAAMGNAVTEENVNDINFDTVKVYAEAANTPTTLEADETIKEKDVYVIPDFLCNAGGVTVSYFEEVQNNMNFYWSKEEVIEKLDRIMTNAFNSVADLAEERKCYTRDAAYLISLQRVARAVEGRGWVKPKK
;
A
#
# COMPACT_ATOMS: atom_id res chain seq x y z
N GLY A 1 -13.14 -22.52 -22.09
CA GLY A 1 -13.73 -21.31 -22.70
C GLY A 1 -13.59 -20.15 -21.75
N TRP A 2 -13.69 -18.92 -22.23
CA TRP A 2 -13.70 -17.70 -21.41
C TRP A 2 -15.12 -17.10 -21.41
N LYS A 3 -15.45 -16.35 -20.36
CA LYS A 3 -16.67 -15.56 -20.24
C LYS A 3 -16.26 -14.10 -20.07
N GLN A 4 -16.81 -13.22 -20.91
CA GLN A 4 -16.68 -11.77 -20.72
C GLN A 4 -17.79 -11.29 -19.79
N GLU A 5 -17.42 -10.39 -18.89
CA GLU A 5 -18.30 -9.77 -17.91
C GLU A 5 -18.15 -8.25 -17.99
N ASP A 6 -19.05 -7.53 -17.34
CA ASP A 6 -19.00 -6.07 -17.26
C ASP A 6 -17.76 -5.59 -16.51
N ALA A 7 -17.35 -4.35 -16.79
CA ALA A 7 -16.13 -3.76 -16.27
C ALA A 7 -16.02 -3.80 -14.74
N ASP A 8 -17.15 -3.65 -14.01
CA ASP A 8 -17.20 -3.62 -12.55
C ASP A 8 -17.57 -4.96 -11.91
N ALA A 9 -17.72 -6.02 -12.71
CA ALA A 9 -18.11 -7.34 -12.20
C ALA A 9 -17.10 -7.93 -11.19
N TRP A 10 -15.85 -7.45 -11.20
CA TRP A 10 -14.79 -7.87 -10.28
C TRP A 10 -15.03 -7.43 -8.84
N LEU A 11 -15.68 -6.28 -8.59
CA LEU A 11 -15.99 -5.78 -7.24
C LEU A 11 -16.94 -6.74 -6.49
N LYS A 12 -17.89 -7.32 -7.23
CA LYS A 12 -18.96 -8.17 -6.70
C LYS A 12 -18.52 -9.61 -6.43
N LYS A 13 -17.29 -9.98 -6.81
CA LYS A 13 -16.84 -11.37 -6.73
C LYS A 13 -16.68 -11.81 -5.28
N PRO A 14 -17.11 -13.04 -4.93
CA PRO A 14 -16.94 -13.57 -3.60
C PRO A 14 -15.49 -14.02 -3.39
N VAL A 15 -14.61 -13.10 -3.02
CA VAL A 15 -13.17 -13.32 -2.87
C VAL A 15 -12.69 -12.89 -1.50
N THR A 16 -11.60 -13.49 -1.01
CA THR A 16 -11.00 -13.10 0.28
C THR A 16 -10.13 -11.85 0.17
N VAL A 17 -9.44 -11.69 -0.97
CA VAL A 17 -8.52 -10.58 -1.24
C VAL A 17 -8.98 -9.86 -2.50
N LEU A 18 -9.25 -8.56 -2.39
CA LEU A 18 -9.58 -7.70 -3.52
C LEU A 18 -8.38 -6.79 -3.83
N ILE A 19 -7.94 -6.76 -5.09
CA ILE A 19 -6.72 -6.06 -5.51
C ILE A 19 -7.02 -5.11 -6.67
N PRO A 20 -7.36 -3.84 -6.41
CA PRO A 20 -7.45 -2.81 -7.44
C PRO A 20 -6.06 -2.53 -8.02
N ALA A 21 -5.82 -2.92 -9.28
CA ALA A 21 -4.49 -2.90 -9.91
C ALA A 21 -4.45 -2.25 -11.30
N ALA A 22 -5.50 -1.52 -11.69
CA ALA A 22 -5.65 -1.00 -13.05
C ALA A 22 -5.52 0.53 -13.14
N MET A 23 -6.54 1.25 -12.69
CA MET A 23 -6.62 2.71 -12.80
C MET A 23 -6.73 3.37 -11.42
N GLY A 24 -6.26 4.61 -11.31
CA GLY A 24 -6.58 5.46 -10.17
C GLY A 24 -8.08 5.78 -10.13
N ASN A 25 -8.63 5.98 -8.94
CA ASN A 25 -10.05 6.23 -8.69
C ASN A 25 -11.00 5.18 -9.33
N ALA A 26 -10.57 3.91 -9.41
CA ALA A 26 -11.41 2.81 -9.88
C ALA A 26 -12.51 2.43 -8.86
N VAL A 27 -12.27 2.70 -7.57
CA VAL A 27 -13.25 2.51 -6.50
C VAL A 27 -13.61 3.88 -5.94
N THR A 28 -14.88 4.25 -6.08
CA THR A 28 -15.44 5.57 -5.77
C THR A 28 -16.63 5.43 -4.83
N GLU A 29 -17.15 6.55 -4.32
CA GLU A 29 -18.39 6.57 -3.53
C GLU A 29 -19.56 5.85 -4.23
N GLU A 30 -19.61 5.92 -5.55
CA GLU A 30 -20.70 5.36 -6.36
C GLU A 30 -20.68 3.83 -6.41
N ASN A 31 -19.49 3.20 -6.39
CA ASN A 31 -19.35 1.76 -6.61
C ASN A 31 -18.76 0.99 -5.41
N VAL A 32 -18.29 1.66 -4.35
CA VAL A 32 -17.70 0.99 -3.17
C VAL A 32 -18.65 -0.02 -2.52
N ASN A 33 -19.96 0.26 -2.55
CA ASN A 33 -20.99 -0.63 -2.01
C ASN A 33 -21.25 -1.88 -2.86
N ASP A 34 -20.70 -1.95 -4.09
CA ASP A 34 -20.72 -3.16 -4.91
C ASP A 34 -19.67 -4.19 -4.45
N ILE A 35 -18.73 -3.80 -3.58
CA ILE A 35 -17.76 -4.73 -3.00
C ILE A 35 -18.49 -5.76 -2.13
N ASN A 36 -18.18 -7.04 -2.33
CA ASN A 36 -18.72 -8.12 -1.52
C ASN A 36 -18.02 -8.18 -0.13
N PHE A 37 -18.40 -7.30 0.78
CA PHE A 37 -17.84 -7.20 2.13
C PHE A 37 -18.08 -8.44 3.02
N ASP A 38 -19.03 -9.31 2.67
CA ASP A 38 -19.24 -10.58 3.38
C ASP A 38 -18.01 -11.50 3.24
N THR A 39 -17.39 -11.49 2.06
CA THR A 39 -16.28 -12.38 1.70
C THR A 39 -14.92 -11.70 1.70
N VAL A 40 -14.86 -10.42 1.34
CA VAL A 40 -13.62 -9.64 1.30
C VAL A 40 -13.12 -9.42 2.73
N LYS A 41 -11.86 -9.79 2.98
CA LYS A 41 -11.16 -9.59 4.25
C LYS A 41 -9.92 -8.73 4.12
N VAL A 42 -9.33 -8.69 2.93
CA VAL A 42 -8.18 -7.85 2.60
C VAL A 42 -8.45 -7.05 1.34
N TYR A 43 -8.17 -5.76 1.38
CA TYR A 43 -8.23 -4.85 0.24
C TYR A 43 -6.83 -4.26 0.02
N ALA A 44 -6.17 -4.70 -1.05
CA ALA A 44 -4.76 -4.40 -1.31
C ALA A 44 -4.60 -3.51 -2.54
N GLU A 45 -4.25 -2.24 -2.33
CA GLU A 45 -4.22 -1.22 -3.37
C GLU A 45 -2.96 -1.32 -4.24
N ALA A 46 -2.98 -2.17 -5.27
CA ALA A 46 -1.81 -2.33 -6.13
C ALA A 46 -1.62 -1.19 -7.15
N ALA A 47 -2.68 -0.49 -7.55
CA ALA A 47 -2.58 0.71 -8.37
C ALA A 47 -2.14 1.93 -7.54
N ASN A 48 -1.80 3.04 -8.21
CA ASN A 48 -1.60 4.32 -7.52
C ASN A 48 -2.95 5.00 -7.30
N THR A 49 -3.30 5.22 -6.04
CA THR A 49 -4.54 5.89 -5.62
C THR A 49 -5.80 5.32 -6.30
N PRO A 50 -6.06 4.00 -6.18
CA PRO A 50 -7.21 3.37 -6.82
C PRO A 50 -8.54 3.73 -6.17
N THR A 51 -8.53 4.20 -4.92
CA THR A 51 -9.71 4.40 -4.10
C THR A 51 -9.85 5.90 -3.78
N THR A 52 -11.04 6.47 -3.96
CA THR A 52 -11.30 7.85 -3.52
C THR A 52 -11.39 7.94 -2.00
N LEU A 53 -11.27 9.15 -1.45
CA LEU A 53 -11.34 9.36 0.00
C LEU A 53 -12.70 8.93 0.57
N GLU A 54 -13.78 9.21 -0.15
CA GLU A 54 -15.15 8.87 0.24
C GLU A 54 -15.36 7.34 0.27
N ALA A 55 -14.79 6.63 -0.72
CA ALA A 55 -14.81 5.18 -0.74
C ALA A 55 -13.96 4.57 0.38
N ASP A 56 -12.79 5.15 0.67
CA ASP A 56 -11.89 4.66 1.72
C ASP A 56 -12.55 4.73 3.12
N GLU A 57 -13.31 5.79 3.41
CA GLU A 57 -14.10 5.87 4.64
C GLU A 57 -15.15 4.75 4.73
N THR A 58 -15.81 4.43 3.61
CA THR A 58 -16.75 3.30 3.57
C THR A 58 -16.03 1.97 3.81
N ILE A 59 -14.88 1.73 3.19
CA ILE A 59 -14.10 0.50 3.38
C ILE A 59 -13.62 0.37 4.83
N LYS A 60 -13.19 1.47 5.44
CA LYS A 60 -12.78 1.55 6.84
C LYS A 60 -13.93 1.20 7.80
N GLU A 61 -15.15 1.65 7.53
CA GLU A 61 -16.34 1.29 8.32
C GLU A 61 -16.72 -0.19 8.20
N LYS A 62 -16.34 -0.85 7.10
CA LYS A 62 -16.66 -2.28 6.83
C LYS A 62 -15.68 -3.26 7.46
N ASP A 63 -14.70 -2.79 8.24
CA ASP A 63 -13.71 -3.62 8.95
C ASP A 63 -12.90 -4.55 8.02
N VAL A 64 -12.61 -4.08 6.80
CA VAL A 64 -11.71 -4.76 5.87
C VAL A 64 -10.28 -4.35 6.13
N TYR A 65 -9.35 -5.30 6.15
CA TYR A 65 -7.94 -4.99 6.32
C TYR A 65 -7.38 -4.35 5.03
N VAL A 66 -7.02 -3.08 5.10
CA VAL A 66 -6.48 -2.35 3.94
C VAL A 66 -4.96 -2.37 3.93
N ILE A 67 -4.37 -2.71 2.78
CA ILE A 67 -2.96 -2.47 2.49
C ILE A 67 -2.89 -1.23 1.59
N PRO A 68 -2.52 -0.06 2.13
CA PRO A 68 -2.60 1.21 1.41
C PRO A 68 -1.64 1.24 0.21
N ASP A 69 -2.03 1.96 -0.84
CA ASP A 69 -1.32 2.01 -2.13
C ASP A 69 0.19 2.18 -2.03
N PHE A 70 0.67 3.24 -1.37
CA PHE A 70 2.09 3.55 -1.24
C PHE A 70 2.88 2.55 -0.39
N LEU A 71 2.21 1.60 0.28
CA LEU A 71 2.84 0.41 0.87
C LEU A 71 2.72 -0.78 -0.08
N CYS A 72 1.52 -1.07 -0.59
CA CYS A 72 1.21 -2.25 -1.39
C CYS A 72 2.01 -2.29 -2.69
N ASN A 73 2.19 -1.14 -3.35
CA ASN A 73 2.87 -1.03 -4.64
C ASN A 73 4.36 -0.58 -4.51
N ALA A 74 4.87 -0.42 -3.27
CA ALA A 74 6.21 0.10 -2.98
C ALA A 74 7.36 -0.77 -3.53
N GLY A 75 7.06 -1.99 -3.99
CA GLY A 75 8.06 -2.85 -4.62
C GLY A 75 8.69 -2.22 -5.86
N GLY A 76 7.93 -1.42 -6.63
CA GLY A 76 8.46 -0.73 -7.81
C GLY A 76 9.56 0.26 -7.48
N VAL A 77 9.32 1.16 -6.52
CA VAL A 77 10.34 2.12 -6.06
C VAL A 77 11.51 1.42 -5.35
N THR A 78 11.24 0.33 -4.64
CA THR A 78 12.28 -0.46 -3.95
C THR A 78 13.26 -1.09 -4.94
N VAL A 79 12.76 -1.70 -6.02
CA VAL A 79 13.64 -2.29 -7.04
C VAL A 79 14.32 -1.21 -7.90
N SER A 80 13.69 -0.05 -8.09
CA SER A 80 14.37 1.11 -8.69
C SER A 80 15.54 1.61 -7.83
N TYR A 81 15.40 1.63 -6.51
CA TYR A 81 16.53 1.89 -5.60
C TYR A 81 17.62 0.82 -5.72
N PHE A 82 17.25 -0.46 -5.86
CA PHE A 82 18.23 -1.53 -6.09
C PHE A 82 19.00 -1.35 -7.40
N GLU A 83 18.34 -0.86 -8.46
CA GLU A 83 19.00 -0.53 -9.72
C GLU A 83 20.07 0.56 -9.52
N GLU A 84 19.74 1.63 -8.78
CA GLU A 84 20.70 2.68 -8.44
C GLU A 84 21.91 2.13 -7.67
N VAL A 85 21.67 1.28 -6.67
CA VAL A 85 22.75 0.65 -5.88
C VAL A 85 23.67 -0.20 -6.76
N GLN A 86 23.11 -1.04 -7.63
CA GLN A 86 23.88 -1.89 -8.54
C GLN A 86 24.70 -1.07 -9.54
N ASN A 87 24.12 0.00 -10.09
CA ASN A 87 24.80 0.91 -11.01
C ASN A 87 25.97 1.64 -10.32
N ASN A 88 25.78 2.11 -9.08
CA ASN A 88 26.83 2.77 -8.31
C ASN A 88 27.99 1.83 -7.94
N MET A 89 27.71 0.53 -7.76
CA MET A 89 28.71 -0.48 -7.45
C MET A 89 29.35 -1.11 -8.70
N ASN A 90 28.76 -0.91 -9.88
CA ASN A 90 29.06 -1.65 -11.10
C ASN A 90 29.09 -3.18 -10.86
N PHE A 91 28.17 -3.65 -10.02
CA PHE A 91 28.02 -5.05 -9.63
C PHE A 91 26.53 -5.39 -9.62
N TYR A 92 26.15 -6.35 -10.47
CA TYR A 92 24.75 -6.68 -10.74
C TYR A 92 24.37 -7.97 -10.05
N TRP A 93 23.24 -7.93 -9.36
CA TRP A 93 22.70 -9.06 -8.62
C TRP A 93 21.90 -9.99 -9.54
N SER A 94 21.84 -11.25 -9.15
CA SER A 94 20.91 -12.21 -9.73
C SER A 94 19.45 -11.82 -9.43
N LYS A 95 18.52 -12.39 -10.20
CA LYS A 95 17.08 -12.21 -9.98
C LYS A 95 16.69 -12.69 -8.57
N GLU A 96 17.28 -13.80 -8.14
CA GLU A 96 17.03 -14.42 -6.84
C GLU A 96 17.44 -13.49 -5.70
N GLU A 97 18.63 -12.88 -5.79
CA GLU A 97 19.10 -11.90 -4.81
C GLU A 97 18.22 -10.64 -4.78
N VAL A 98 17.75 -10.16 -5.94
CA VAL A 98 16.81 -9.02 -6.01
C VAL A 98 15.50 -9.36 -5.30
N ILE A 99 14.94 -10.55 -5.56
CA ILE A 99 13.68 -11.00 -4.95
C ILE A 99 13.84 -11.17 -3.44
N GLU A 100 14.93 -11.78 -2.96
CA GLU A 100 15.18 -11.95 -1.52
C GLU A 100 15.30 -10.61 -0.80
N LYS A 101 16.03 -9.65 -1.40
CA LYS A 101 16.14 -8.30 -0.84
C LYS A 101 14.80 -7.56 -0.85
N LEU A 102 14.01 -7.72 -1.92
CA LEU A 102 12.69 -7.11 -2.04
C LEU A 102 11.74 -7.65 -0.98
N ASP A 103 11.67 -8.97 -0.83
CA ASP A 103 10.84 -9.65 0.18
C ASP A 103 11.14 -9.10 1.57
N ARG A 104 12.41 -9.09 1.98
CA ARG A 104 12.82 -8.55 3.28
C ARG A 104 12.39 -7.09 3.49
N ILE A 105 12.50 -6.23 2.48
CA ILE A 105 12.10 -4.82 2.61
C ILE A 105 10.59 -4.69 2.72
N MET A 106 9.83 -5.39 1.87
CA MET A 106 8.37 -5.34 1.87
C MET A 106 7.78 -5.93 3.15
N THR A 107 8.28 -7.07 3.64
CA THR A 107 7.87 -7.67 4.90
C THR A 107 8.12 -6.73 6.08
N ASN A 108 9.31 -6.12 6.17
CA ASN A 108 9.62 -5.18 7.25
C ASN A 108 8.74 -3.92 7.19
N ALA A 109 8.48 -3.40 5.99
CA ALA A 109 7.61 -2.25 5.80
C ALA A 109 6.17 -2.57 6.22
N PHE A 110 5.65 -3.71 5.78
CA PHE A 110 4.31 -4.18 6.16
C PHE A 110 4.18 -4.36 7.67
N ASN A 111 5.10 -5.10 8.30
CA ASN A 111 5.08 -5.32 9.75
C ASN A 111 5.15 -4.00 10.51
N SER A 112 5.99 -3.04 10.08
CA SER A 112 6.05 -1.72 10.72
C SER A 112 4.69 -1.00 10.72
N VAL A 113 3.94 -1.08 9.61
CA VAL A 113 2.60 -0.49 9.51
C VAL A 113 1.59 -1.27 10.36
N ALA A 114 1.59 -2.60 10.26
CA ALA A 114 0.68 -3.46 11.00
C ALA A 114 0.84 -3.31 12.52
N ASP A 115 2.08 -3.37 13.00
CA ASP A 115 2.43 -3.24 14.41
C ASP A 115 1.99 -1.86 14.95
N LEU A 116 2.24 -0.77 14.20
CA LEU A 116 1.84 0.57 14.62
C LEU A 116 0.31 0.75 14.60
N ALA A 117 -0.37 0.19 13.62
CA ALA A 117 -1.83 0.23 13.52
C ALA A 117 -2.47 -0.50 14.72
N GLU A 118 -1.93 -1.67 15.11
CA GLU A 118 -2.37 -2.42 16.28
C GLU A 118 -2.05 -1.66 17.60
N GLU A 119 -0.82 -1.18 17.76
CA GLU A 119 -0.36 -0.43 18.94
C GLU A 119 -1.25 0.81 19.20
N ARG A 120 -1.54 1.57 18.14
CA ARG A 120 -2.29 2.82 18.22
C ARG A 120 -3.79 2.66 18.00
N LYS A 121 -4.26 1.44 17.70
CA LYS A 121 -5.65 1.15 17.33
C LYS A 121 -6.17 2.11 16.27
N CYS A 122 -5.39 2.32 15.22
CA CYS A 122 -5.74 3.22 14.14
C CYS A 122 -5.78 2.48 12.80
N TYR A 123 -6.35 3.13 11.79
CA TYR A 123 -6.45 2.58 10.45
C TYR A 123 -5.05 2.38 9.85
N THR A 124 -4.87 1.33 9.04
CA THR A 124 -3.57 0.97 8.45
C THR A 124 -3.02 2.07 7.55
N ARG A 125 -3.88 2.78 6.81
CA ARG A 125 -3.47 3.95 6.02
C ARG A 125 -2.92 5.08 6.90
N ASP A 126 -3.56 5.35 8.04
CA ASP A 126 -3.10 6.37 9.00
C ASP A 126 -1.74 5.98 9.59
N ALA A 127 -1.57 4.71 9.97
CA ALA A 127 -0.29 4.19 10.48
C ALA A 127 0.83 4.33 9.45
N ALA A 128 0.54 4.01 8.18
CA ALA A 128 1.50 4.15 7.10
C ALA A 128 1.92 5.63 6.89
N TYR A 129 0.98 6.58 6.99
CA TYR A 129 1.29 8.01 6.97
C TYR A 129 2.09 8.48 8.19
N LEU A 130 1.77 8.00 9.39
CA LEU A 130 2.52 8.34 10.59
C LEU A 130 4.00 7.94 10.47
N ILE A 131 4.27 6.73 9.96
CA ILE A 131 5.64 6.24 9.76
C ILE A 131 6.38 7.08 8.71
N SER A 132 5.76 7.35 7.56
CA SER A 132 6.39 8.10 6.48
C SER A 132 6.71 9.54 6.90
N LEU A 133 5.75 10.23 7.52
CA LEU A 133 5.92 11.59 8.03
C LEU A 133 6.98 11.66 9.14
N GLN A 134 7.00 10.70 10.07
CA GLN A 134 7.98 10.69 11.15
C GLN A 134 9.41 10.51 10.62
N ARG A 135 9.62 9.67 9.60
CA ARG A 135 10.94 9.49 8.98
C ARG A 135 11.44 10.78 8.34
N VAL A 136 10.58 11.48 7.60
CA VAL A 136 10.92 12.76 6.95
C VAL A 136 11.17 13.84 8.01
N ALA A 137 10.30 13.96 9.01
CA ALA A 137 10.44 14.93 10.09
C ALA A 137 11.79 14.77 10.82
N ARG A 138 12.15 13.53 11.21
CA ARG A 138 13.45 13.25 11.85
C ARG A 138 14.64 13.62 10.96
N ALA A 139 14.56 13.36 9.65
CA ALA A 139 15.63 13.73 8.72
C ALA A 139 15.78 15.25 8.58
N VAL A 140 14.66 15.97 8.52
CA VAL A 140 14.62 17.45 8.44
C VAL A 140 15.17 18.06 9.73
N GLU A 141 14.78 17.55 10.90
CA GLU A 141 15.31 17.95 12.21
C GLU A 141 16.80 17.66 12.33
N GLY A 142 17.24 16.46 11.94
CA GLY A 142 18.66 16.07 11.97
C GLY A 142 19.56 16.91 11.07
N ARG A 143 19.00 17.51 10.00
CA ARG A 143 19.68 18.48 9.13
C ARG A 143 19.61 19.92 9.64
N GLY A 144 18.89 20.18 10.74
CA GLY A 144 18.71 21.52 11.31
C GLY A 144 17.82 22.44 10.47
N TRP A 145 17.03 21.88 9.53
CA TRP A 145 16.16 22.67 8.65
C TRP A 145 14.93 23.22 9.38
N VAL A 146 14.55 22.58 10.49
CA VAL A 146 13.48 23.05 11.38
C VAL A 146 14.05 23.13 12.79
N LYS A 147 13.78 24.23 13.49
CA LYS A 147 14.15 24.37 14.90
C LYS A 147 13.09 23.67 15.75
N PRO A 148 13.47 22.85 16.75
CA PRO A 148 12.50 22.30 17.69
C PRO A 148 11.72 23.46 18.32
N LYS A 149 10.39 23.33 18.40
CA LYS A 149 9.57 24.28 19.15
C LYS A 149 10.05 24.27 20.60
N LYS A 150 10.42 25.46 21.09
CA LYS A 150 10.72 25.68 22.51
C LYS A 150 9.50 25.38 23.38
#